data_AF-A0A7S3RDW1-F1
#
_entry.id   AF-A0A7S3RDW1-F1
#
_cell.length_a   1.000
_cell.length_b   1.000
_cell.length_c   1.000
_cell.angle_alpha   90.00
_cell.angle_beta   90.00
_cell.angle_gamma   90.00
#
_symmetry.space_group_name_H-M   'P 1'
#
loop_
_entity.id
_entity.type
_entity.pdbx_description
1 polymer ?
#
loop_
_entity_poly.entity_id
_entity_poly.type
_entity_poly.pdbx_seq_one_letter_code
_entity_poly.pdbx_strand_id
1 'polypeptide(L)'
;GGRSTEAPPESQSTGQLVDRRWPVDERRHGMSSLMDGCGMWEQLKASAGAAATPPRAGMRCDRCDEAHATERCPHFRGGRDKHADAWQNYSEAALHGALAARQCVAPRALPYGSYRVHRMPGDGACLFHSIAFGLNTLGYQAEDGTRVRARVARFIADNPDFEITGTPLRSWVDWDSRMTVQSYASRLSAGGLWGV
;
A
#
# COMPACT_ATOMS: atom_id res chain seq x y z
N GLY A 1 -65.12 -15.93 33.62
CA GLY A 1 -64.14 -15.78 32.53
C GLY A 1 -63.54 -14.39 32.63
N GLY A 2 -62.22 -14.29 32.65
CA GLY A 2 -61.49 -13.03 32.75
C GLY A 2 -60.10 -13.26 33.30
N ARG A 3 -59.15 -13.68 32.45
CA ARG A 3 -57.73 -13.76 32.79
C ARG A 3 -57.08 -12.44 32.39
N SER A 4 -56.55 -11.73 33.38
CA SER A 4 -55.62 -10.62 33.19
C SER A 4 -54.28 -11.16 32.69
N THR A 5 -53.76 -10.60 31.60
CA THR A 5 -52.38 -10.81 31.13
C THR A 5 -51.61 -9.52 31.34
N GLU A 6 -50.79 -9.47 32.38
CA GLU A 6 -49.76 -8.44 32.57
C GLU A 6 -48.54 -8.79 31.73
N ALA A 7 -47.99 -7.77 31.05
CA ALA A 7 -46.78 -7.84 30.23
C ALA A 7 -45.51 -7.72 31.10
N PRO A 8 -44.38 -8.35 30.74
CA PRO A 8 -43.10 -8.11 31.39
C PRO A 8 -42.35 -6.90 30.79
N PRO A 9 -41.55 -6.17 31.58
CA PRO A 9 -40.75 -5.04 31.11
C PRO A 9 -39.44 -5.51 30.43
N GLU A 10 -39.19 -5.01 29.23
CA GLU A 10 -37.92 -5.19 28.52
C GLU A 10 -36.83 -4.31 29.12
N SER A 11 -35.78 -4.97 29.60
CA SER A 11 -34.59 -4.40 30.21
C SER A 11 -33.76 -3.60 29.20
N GLN A 12 -33.52 -2.32 29.50
CA GLN A 12 -32.54 -1.50 28.78
C GLN A 12 -31.12 -1.94 29.14
N SER A 13 -30.45 -2.58 28.19
CA SER A 13 -29.01 -2.88 28.24
C SER A 13 -28.25 -1.72 27.63
N THR A 14 -27.70 -0.86 28.48
CA THR A 14 -26.74 0.18 28.10
C THR A 14 -25.39 -0.49 27.77
N GLY A 15 -25.17 -0.79 26.49
CA GLY A 15 -23.86 -1.16 25.97
C GLY A 15 -22.92 0.05 25.96
N GLN A 16 -21.98 0.08 26.91
CA GLN A 16 -20.90 1.06 26.96
C GLN A 16 -20.05 0.97 25.68
N LEU A 17 -20.06 2.05 24.89
CA LEU A 17 -19.19 2.25 23.75
C LEU A 17 -17.76 2.49 24.29
N VAL A 18 -16.92 1.46 24.21
CA VAL A 18 -15.49 1.59 24.50
C VAL A 18 -14.82 2.37 23.37
N ASP A 19 -14.45 3.62 23.66
CA ASP A 19 -13.67 4.51 22.82
C ASP A 19 -12.29 3.90 22.55
N ARG A 20 -12.16 3.17 21.44
CA ARG A 20 -10.89 2.64 20.95
C ARG A 20 -10.24 3.65 20.02
N ARG A 21 -9.80 4.76 20.62
CA ARG A 21 -8.88 5.71 20.02
C ARG A 21 -7.57 4.98 19.71
N TRP A 22 -7.16 5.01 18.44
CA TRP A 22 -5.88 4.45 18.00
C TRP A 22 -4.72 5.16 18.72
N PRO A 23 -3.79 4.45 19.38
CA PRO A 23 -2.62 5.08 19.98
C PRO A 23 -1.71 5.61 18.86
N VAL A 24 -1.55 6.93 18.82
CA VAL A 24 -0.48 7.58 18.06
C VAL A 24 0.76 7.50 18.94
N ASP A 25 1.74 6.65 18.59
CA ASP A 25 3.04 6.58 19.27
C ASP A 25 3.82 7.87 18.93
N GLU A 26 3.65 8.91 19.77
CA GLU A 26 4.46 10.13 19.74
C GLU A 26 5.84 9.87 20.38
N ARG A 27 6.72 9.17 19.66
CA ARG A 27 8.15 9.22 19.95
C ARG A 27 8.85 10.24 19.07
N ARG A 28 8.79 11.49 19.54
CA ARG A 28 9.71 12.56 19.15
C ARG A 28 11.13 12.22 19.62
N HIS A 29 12.00 11.85 18.70
CA HIS A 29 13.43 12.08 18.87
C HIS A 29 13.87 13.14 17.87
N GLY A 30 14.22 14.30 18.42
CA GLY A 30 14.86 15.36 17.65
C GLY A 30 16.27 14.96 17.27
N MET A 31 16.61 15.17 16.01
CA MET A 31 17.96 15.50 15.61
C MET A 31 17.88 16.66 14.62
N SER A 32 18.39 17.78 15.12
CA SER A 32 18.73 18.95 14.34
C SER A 32 19.97 18.64 13.49
N SER A 33 20.02 19.30 12.34
CA SER A 33 21.24 19.90 11.77
C SER A 33 21.95 19.16 10.63
N LEU A 34 22.22 19.97 9.61
CA LEU A 34 23.18 19.83 8.51
C LEU A 34 22.94 18.69 7.51
N MET A 35 22.50 19.07 6.30
CA MET A 35 23.40 19.12 5.12
C MET A 35 22.64 19.72 3.94
N ASP A 36 23.08 20.90 3.52
CA ASP A 36 22.92 21.40 2.15
C ASP A 36 23.58 20.42 1.18
N GLY A 37 22.87 20.05 0.11
CA GLY A 37 23.39 19.09 -0.87
C GLY A 37 22.55 18.97 -2.13
N CYS A 38 22.01 20.08 -2.63
CA CYS A 38 21.41 20.13 -3.95
C CYS A 38 22.54 20.31 -4.98
N GLY A 39 23.03 19.23 -5.59
CA GLY A 39 24.02 19.35 -6.67
C GLY A 39 24.89 18.13 -6.97
N MET A 40 24.32 16.91 -7.10
CA MET A 40 25.12 15.76 -7.52
C MET A 40 24.35 14.71 -8.34
N TRP A 41 23.60 15.11 -9.36
CA TRP A 41 23.08 14.16 -10.37
C TRP A 41 23.32 14.56 -11.84
N GLU A 42 23.97 15.70 -12.11
CA GLU A 42 24.35 16.11 -13.48
C GLU A 42 25.67 15.49 -14.00
N GLN A 43 26.34 14.62 -13.24
CA GLN A 43 27.66 14.08 -13.60
C GLN A 43 27.68 12.64 -14.17
N LEU A 44 26.52 12.04 -14.48
CA LEU A 44 26.46 10.72 -15.14
C LEU A 44 26.23 10.77 -16.67
N LYS A 45 26.37 11.95 -17.31
CA LYS A 45 26.29 12.09 -18.78
C LYS A 45 27.63 11.95 -19.53
N ALA A 46 28.74 11.66 -18.85
CA ALA A 46 30.06 11.60 -19.47
C ALA A 46 30.77 10.26 -19.24
N SER A 47 30.25 9.18 -19.83
CA SER A 47 31.07 8.01 -20.23
C SER A 47 30.32 7.12 -21.25
N ALA A 48 29.78 7.73 -22.31
CA ALA A 48 29.38 6.99 -23.50
C ALA A 48 30.57 6.93 -24.46
N GLY A 49 31.39 5.89 -24.32
CA GLY A 49 32.63 5.75 -25.08
C GLY A 49 33.22 4.35 -25.04
N ALA A 50 32.40 3.31 -25.16
CA ALA A 50 32.86 1.98 -25.56
C ALA A 50 31.81 1.40 -26.50
N ALA A 51 32.21 1.17 -27.76
CA ALA A 51 31.37 0.66 -28.82
C ALA A 51 30.73 -0.68 -28.42
N ALA A 52 29.45 -0.64 -28.04
CA ALA A 52 28.64 -1.83 -27.88
C ALA A 52 28.23 -2.32 -29.27
N THR A 53 28.66 -3.52 -29.62
CA THR A 53 28.17 -4.29 -30.76
C THR A 53 26.63 -4.26 -30.77
N PRO A 54 25.98 -3.98 -31.92
CA PRO A 54 24.51 -3.95 -31.96
C PRO A 54 23.96 -5.30 -31.47
N PRO A 55 22.92 -5.29 -30.63
CA PRO A 55 22.28 -6.53 -30.21
C PRO A 55 21.79 -7.27 -31.44
N ARG A 56 22.05 -8.58 -31.49
CA ARG A 56 21.41 -9.46 -32.48
C ARG A 56 19.91 -9.22 -32.38
N ALA A 57 19.26 -8.99 -33.52
CA ALA A 57 17.82 -8.78 -33.60
C ALA A 57 17.10 -9.87 -32.80
N GLY A 58 16.44 -9.50 -31.70
CA GLY A 58 15.63 -10.41 -30.87
C GLY A 58 16.06 -10.59 -29.41
N MET A 59 17.21 -10.07 -28.95
CA MET A 59 17.56 -10.14 -27.53
C MET A 59 16.91 -8.99 -26.74
N ARG A 60 15.85 -9.30 -25.99
CA ARG A 60 15.28 -8.44 -24.94
C ARG A 60 15.80 -8.90 -23.58
N CYS A 61 16.08 -7.94 -22.71
CA CYS A 61 16.50 -8.21 -21.34
C CYS A 61 15.35 -8.81 -20.53
N ASP A 62 15.53 -9.99 -19.93
CA ASP A 62 14.49 -10.61 -19.09
C ASP A 62 14.24 -9.88 -17.77
N ARG A 63 15.07 -8.87 -17.43
CA ARG A 63 14.95 -8.09 -16.19
C ARG A 63 14.19 -6.77 -16.38
N CYS A 64 14.22 -6.17 -17.56
CA CYS A 64 13.60 -4.85 -17.80
C CYS A 64 13.03 -4.67 -19.22
N ASP A 65 12.97 -5.72 -20.04
CA ASP A 65 12.38 -5.78 -21.39
C ASP A 65 13.02 -4.86 -22.46
N GLU A 66 14.14 -4.22 -22.13
CA GLU A 66 14.91 -3.35 -23.04
C GLU A 66 15.89 -4.12 -23.92
N ALA A 67 16.43 -3.46 -24.97
CA ALA A 67 17.30 -4.06 -25.97
C ALA A 67 18.77 -4.17 -25.51
N HIS A 68 19.02 -4.98 -24.49
CA HIS A 68 20.37 -5.37 -24.05
C HIS A 68 20.37 -6.80 -23.48
N ALA A 69 21.56 -7.40 -23.36
CA ALA A 69 21.71 -8.70 -22.73
C ALA A 69 21.34 -8.63 -21.23
N THR A 70 20.58 -9.61 -20.73
CA THR A 70 20.11 -9.69 -19.33
C THR A 70 21.24 -9.49 -18.30
N GLU A 71 22.45 -9.90 -18.63
CA GLU A 71 23.66 -9.83 -17.78
C GLU A 71 24.25 -8.43 -17.64
N ARG A 72 23.94 -7.54 -18.59
CA ARG A 72 24.41 -6.15 -18.65
C ARG A 72 23.29 -5.15 -18.34
N CYS A 73 22.25 -5.59 -17.62
CA CYS A 73 21.13 -4.74 -17.31
C CYS A 73 21.58 -3.54 -16.45
N PRO A 74 21.35 -2.29 -16.91
CA PRO A 74 21.75 -1.09 -16.17
C PRO A 74 20.95 -0.93 -14.88
N HIS A 75 19.74 -1.50 -14.83
CA HIS A 75 18.83 -1.46 -13.68
C HIS A 75 19.13 -2.56 -12.67
N PHE A 76 19.42 -3.77 -13.13
CA PHE A 76 19.56 -4.95 -12.28
C PHE A 76 20.93 -5.58 -12.49
N ARG A 77 21.90 -5.19 -11.66
CA ARG A 77 23.28 -5.71 -11.72
C ARG A 77 23.45 -7.08 -11.08
N GLY A 78 22.46 -7.55 -10.31
CA GLY A 78 22.43 -8.89 -9.69
C GLY A 78 21.45 -9.83 -10.39
N GLY A 79 21.60 -11.15 -10.16
CA GLY A 79 20.58 -12.11 -10.55
C GLY A 79 19.26 -11.82 -9.83
N ARG A 80 18.12 -12.00 -10.52
CA ARG A 80 16.76 -11.90 -9.94
C ARG A 80 16.65 -12.73 -8.66
N ASP A 81 17.35 -13.87 -8.66
CA ASP A 81 17.44 -14.84 -7.56
C ASP A 81 18.25 -14.37 -6.35
N LYS A 82 18.51 -13.08 -6.15
CA LYS A 82 19.10 -12.56 -4.89
C LYS A 82 18.31 -11.41 -4.27
N HIS A 83 17.17 -11.04 -4.86
CA HIS A 83 16.36 -9.97 -4.30
C HIS A 83 15.51 -10.51 -3.13
N ALA A 84 15.43 -9.76 -2.02
CA ALA A 84 14.80 -10.24 -0.79
C ALA A 84 13.31 -10.61 -0.98
N ASP A 85 12.60 -9.91 -1.86
CA ASP A 85 11.20 -10.22 -2.22
C ASP A 85 11.03 -11.60 -2.88
N ALA A 86 12.04 -12.08 -3.59
CA ALA A 86 12.03 -13.34 -4.32
C ALA A 86 12.23 -14.54 -3.37
N TRP A 87 12.84 -14.32 -2.20
CA TRP A 87 13.14 -15.39 -1.23
C TRP A 87 12.24 -15.42 -0.01
N GLN A 88 11.48 -14.35 0.26
CA GLN A 88 10.50 -14.33 1.37
C GLN A 88 9.49 -15.49 1.28
N ASN A 89 9.24 -16.01 0.07
CA ASN A 89 8.33 -17.13 -0.15
C ASN A 89 9.03 -18.48 -0.46
N TYR A 90 10.36 -18.52 -0.62
CA TYR A 90 11.09 -19.70 -1.12
C TYR A 90 12.14 -20.29 -0.16
N SER A 91 12.42 -19.66 0.98
CA SER A 91 13.34 -20.24 1.96
C SER A 91 12.64 -21.30 2.82
N GLU A 92 13.27 -22.48 3.00
CA GLU A 92 12.85 -23.50 3.97
C GLU A 92 12.81 -22.98 5.43
N ALA A 93 13.38 -21.80 5.68
CA ALA A 93 13.26 -21.09 6.95
C ALA A 93 11.81 -20.61 7.23
N ALA A 94 10.95 -20.48 6.22
CA ALA A 94 9.51 -20.25 6.41
C ALA A 94 8.80 -21.47 7.05
N LEU A 95 9.46 -22.64 7.11
CA LEU A 95 8.92 -23.84 7.74
C LEU A 95 9.15 -23.89 9.26
N HIS A 96 10.13 -23.17 9.81
CA HIS A 96 10.57 -23.35 11.20
C HIS A 96 10.59 -22.10 12.11
N GLY A 97 10.07 -20.96 11.65
CA GLY A 97 9.57 -19.95 12.58
C GLY A 97 9.94 -18.51 12.26
N ALA A 98 8.92 -17.73 11.93
CA ALA A 98 8.62 -16.40 12.47
C ALA A 98 7.43 -15.85 11.69
N LEU A 99 6.29 -15.71 12.39
CA LEU A 99 4.96 -15.36 11.87
C LEU A 99 4.48 -16.35 10.83
N ALA A 100 3.55 -17.24 11.21
CA ALA A 100 2.78 -18.02 10.27
C ALA A 100 2.30 -17.07 9.16
N ALA A 101 2.92 -17.16 7.98
CA ALA A 101 2.41 -16.53 6.78
C ALA A 101 0.95 -16.99 6.76
N ARG A 102 0.02 -16.06 7.00
CA ARG A 102 -1.40 -16.39 6.90
C ARG A 102 -1.52 -16.98 5.52
N GLN A 103 -1.75 -18.30 5.43
CA GLN A 103 -2.11 -18.95 4.20
C GLN A 103 -3.47 -18.37 3.83
N CYS A 104 -3.45 -17.19 3.22
CA CYS A 104 -4.59 -16.57 2.60
C CYS A 104 -4.82 -17.32 1.29
N VAL A 105 -5.12 -18.61 1.38
CA VAL A 105 -5.67 -19.37 0.25
C VAL A 105 -7.09 -18.87 0.11
N ALA A 106 -7.25 -17.80 -0.66
CA ALA A 106 -8.58 -17.32 -1.02
C ALA A 106 -9.30 -18.48 -1.73
N PRO A 107 -10.54 -18.82 -1.33
CA PRO A 107 -11.29 -19.86 -2.00
C PRO A 107 -11.49 -19.47 -3.47
N ARG A 108 -11.35 -20.45 -4.38
CA ARG A 108 -11.49 -20.22 -5.83
C ARG A 108 -12.84 -19.58 -6.21
N ALA A 109 -13.86 -19.82 -5.40
CA ALA A 109 -15.14 -19.12 -5.47
C ALA A 109 -15.66 -18.84 -4.06
N LEU A 110 -16.27 -17.67 -3.88
CA LEU A 110 -17.08 -17.40 -2.69
C LEU A 110 -18.37 -18.22 -2.80
N PRO A 111 -18.83 -18.89 -1.73
CA PRO A 111 -20.10 -19.62 -1.75
C PRO A 111 -21.24 -18.72 -2.25
N TYR A 112 -22.16 -19.29 -3.03
CA TYR A 112 -23.31 -18.55 -3.51
C TYR A 112 -24.09 -17.96 -2.32
N GLY A 113 -24.43 -16.66 -2.39
CA GLY A 113 -25.12 -15.95 -1.31
C GLY A 113 -24.25 -15.53 -0.12
N SER A 114 -22.95 -15.86 -0.09
CA SER A 114 -22.04 -15.47 1.00
C SER A 114 -21.50 -14.04 0.89
N TYR A 115 -21.82 -13.33 -0.19
CA TYR A 115 -21.36 -11.96 -0.43
C TYR A 115 -22.52 -11.07 -0.88
N ARG A 116 -22.41 -9.79 -0.55
CA ARG A 116 -23.33 -8.75 -1.02
C ARG A 116 -22.52 -7.69 -1.76
N VAL A 117 -22.90 -7.42 -3.01
CA VAL A 117 -22.28 -6.36 -3.81
C VAL A 117 -22.92 -5.03 -3.44
N HIS A 118 -22.10 -4.08 -2.99
CA HIS A 118 -22.51 -2.71 -2.75
C HIS A 118 -22.00 -1.82 -3.88
N ARG A 119 -22.90 -1.04 -4.49
CA ARG A 119 -22.54 -0.09 -5.55
C ARG A 119 -21.94 1.16 -4.94
N MET A 120 -20.68 1.44 -5.28
CA MET A 120 -20.01 2.68 -4.89
C MET A 120 -20.26 3.80 -5.92
N PRO A 121 -20.12 5.07 -5.52
CA PRO A 121 -20.10 6.19 -6.46
C PRO A 121 -19.06 5.96 -7.57
N GLY A 122 -19.46 6.25 -8.81
CA GLY A 122 -18.61 6.14 -9.99
C GLY A 122 -17.66 7.33 -10.18
N ASP A 123 -17.15 7.88 -9.09
CA ASP A 123 -16.19 8.99 -9.12
C ASP A 123 -14.75 8.46 -9.07
N GLY A 124 -13.77 9.37 -9.22
CA GLY A 124 -12.35 9.04 -9.10
C GLY A 124 -11.90 8.65 -7.68
N ALA A 125 -12.82 8.45 -6.74
CA ALA A 125 -12.59 8.05 -5.35
C ALA A 125 -13.27 6.71 -4.98
N CYS A 126 -13.75 5.94 -5.96
CA CYS A 126 -14.47 4.68 -5.76
C CYS A 126 -13.77 3.66 -4.84
N LEU A 127 -12.44 3.57 -4.87
CA LEU A 127 -11.66 2.75 -3.95
C LEU A 127 -11.85 3.20 -2.50
N PHE A 128 -11.72 4.50 -2.25
CA PHE A 128 -11.84 5.07 -0.92
C PHE A 128 -13.27 4.96 -0.38
N HIS A 129 -14.28 5.07 -1.25
CA HIS A 129 -15.66 4.76 -0.88
C HIS A 129 -15.82 3.30 -0.44
N SER A 130 -15.18 2.36 -1.14
CA SER A 130 -15.20 0.93 -0.77
C SER A 130 -14.53 0.69 0.58
N ILE A 131 -13.39 1.35 0.86
CA ILE A 131 -12.69 1.26 2.13
C ILE A 131 -13.55 1.87 3.27
N ALA A 132 -14.09 3.07 3.05
CA ALA A 132 -14.97 3.74 4.00
C ALA A 132 -16.18 2.87 4.35
N PHE A 133 -16.81 2.26 3.35
CA PHE A 133 -17.91 1.32 3.54
C PHE A 133 -17.51 0.12 4.42
N GLY A 134 -16.34 -0.48 4.15
CA GLY A 134 -15.82 -1.59 4.95
C GLY A 134 -15.54 -1.18 6.40
N LEU A 135 -14.90 -0.02 6.62
CA LEU A 135 -14.61 0.51 7.96
C LEU A 135 -15.89 0.76 8.75
N ASN A 136 -16.90 1.40 8.13
CA ASN A 136 -18.19 1.64 8.74
C ASN A 136 -18.91 0.34 9.10
N THR A 137 -18.83 -0.67 8.23
CA THR A 137 -19.42 -2.00 8.47
C THR A 137 -18.77 -2.71 9.67
N LEU A 138 -17.48 -2.48 9.90
CA LEU A 138 -16.73 -3.03 11.03
C LEU A 138 -16.91 -2.21 12.33
N GLY A 139 -17.72 -1.16 12.33
CA GLY A 139 -17.97 -0.32 13.50
C GLY A 139 -16.87 0.71 13.79
N TYR A 140 -15.95 0.94 12.85
CA TYR A 140 -15.09 2.11 12.90
C TYR A 140 -15.91 3.37 12.57
N GLN A 141 -15.46 4.54 13.06
CA GLN A 141 -16.19 5.81 12.94
C GLN A 141 -16.73 6.04 11.52
N ALA A 142 -17.84 6.79 11.42
CA ALA A 142 -18.45 7.16 10.15
C ALA A 142 -17.46 7.92 9.26
N GLU A 143 -16.78 7.18 8.40
CA GLU A 143 -15.84 7.67 7.42
C GLU A 143 -16.56 7.82 6.08
N ASP A 144 -16.25 8.91 5.38
CA ASP A 144 -16.64 9.13 3.99
C ASP A 144 -15.42 8.90 3.09
N GLY A 145 -15.64 8.47 1.84
CA GLY A 145 -14.56 8.15 0.91
C GLY A 145 -13.58 9.31 0.71
N THR A 146 -14.06 10.56 0.67
CA THR A 146 -13.18 11.73 0.55
C THR A 146 -12.32 11.93 1.79
N ARG A 147 -12.85 11.66 2.99
CA ARG A 147 -12.10 11.75 4.25
C ARG A 147 -11.03 10.67 4.34
N VAL A 148 -11.38 9.42 4.00
CA VAL A 148 -10.41 8.31 3.94
C VAL A 148 -9.28 8.66 2.97
N ARG A 149 -9.62 9.16 1.79
CA ARG A 149 -8.66 9.61 0.78
C ARG A 149 -7.70 10.67 1.30
N ALA A 150 -8.22 11.72 1.95
CA ALA A 150 -7.39 12.77 2.52
C ALA A 150 -6.47 12.25 3.65
N ARG A 151 -6.98 11.34 4.50
CA ARG A 151 -6.19 10.71 5.56
C ARG A 151 -5.06 9.85 5.00
N VAL A 152 -5.33 9.06 3.96
CA VAL A 152 -4.31 8.25 3.27
C VAL A 152 -3.25 9.14 2.64
N ALA A 153 -3.66 10.19 1.91
CA ALA A 153 -2.73 11.15 1.32
C ALA A 153 -1.82 11.79 2.38
N ARG A 154 -2.40 12.22 3.51
CA ARG A 154 -1.62 12.76 4.63
C ARG A 154 -0.68 11.73 5.23
N PHE A 155 -1.13 10.49 5.44
CA PHE A 155 -0.28 9.43 5.98
C PHE A 155 0.94 9.18 5.09
N ILE A 156 0.76 9.15 3.76
CA ILE A 156 1.84 9.00 2.79
C ILE A 156 2.81 10.19 2.86
N ALA A 157 2.30 11.42 2.95
CA ALA A 157 3.12 12.62 3.05
C ALA A 157 3.96 12.67 4.34
N ASP A 158 3.34 12.30 5.47
CA ASP A 158 3.96 12.38 6.80
C ASP A 158 4.92 11.22 7.06
N ASN A 159 4.80 10.10 6.33
CA ASN A 159 5.56 8.88 6.57
C ASN A 159 6.20 8.29 5.28
N PRO A 160 7.03 9.04 4.55
CA PRO A 160 7.63 8.57 3.29
C PRO A 160 8.51 7.32 3.47
N ASP A 161 9.02 7.12 4.68
CA ASP A 161 9.96 6.06 5.01
C ASP A 161 9.29 4.84 5.66
N PHE A 162 7.96 4.88 5.84
CA PHE A 162 7.21 3.73 6.35
C PHE A 162 7.34 2.55 5.38
N GLU A 163 7.77 1.41 5.90
CA GLU A 163 8.04 0.23 5.08
C GLU A 163 6.81 -0.67 4.96
N ILE A 164 6.46 -0.98 3.71
CA ILE A 164 5.52 -2.05 3.37
C ILE A 164 6.38 -3.20 2.84
N THR A 165 6.40 -4.31 3.57
CA THR A 165 7.18 -5.52 3.22
C THR A 165 8.66 -5.25 2.93
N GLY A 166 9.29 -4.32 3.68
CA GLY A 166 10.70 -3.94 3.52
C GLY A 166 10.97 -2.90 2.42
N THR A 167 9.93 -2.39 1.75
CA THR A 167 10.03 -1.33 0.74
C THR A 167 9.38 -0.05 1.27
N PRO A 168 10.08 1.10 1.31
CA PRO A 168 9.53 2.33 1.84
C PRO A 168 8.45 2.90 0.92
N LEU A 169 7.44 3.57 1.50
CA LEU A 169 6.32 4.20 0.77
C LEU A 169 6.79 5.10 -0.38
N ARG A 170 7.86 5.87 -0.18
CA ARG A 170 8.43 6.73 -1.23
C ARG A 170 8.83 5.98 -2.50
N SER A 171 9.31 4.73 -2.38
CA SER A 171 9.68 3.90 -3.53
C SER A 171 8.44 3.43 -4.29
N TRP A 172 7.38 3.04 -3.58
CA TRP A 172 6.10 2.71 -4.20
C TRP A 172 5.52 3.89 -4.99
N VAL A 173 5.58 5.10 -4.41
CA VAL A 173 5.12 6.32 -5.07
C VAL A 173 5.94 6.65 -6.32
N ASP A 174 7.27 6.52 -6.27
CA ASP A 174 8.13 6.75 -7.43
C ASP A 174 7.84 5.77 -8.57
N TRP A 175 7.69 4.47 -8.25
CA TRP A 175 7.42 3.45 -9.25
C TRP A 175 6.06 3.63 -9.94
N ASP A 176 5.03 4.02 -9.19
CA ASP A 176 3.69 4.24 -9.74
C ASP A 176 3.59 5.55 -10.55
N SER A 177 4.10 6.65 -10.01
CA SER A 177 3.73 8.00 -10.47
C SER A 177 4.89 8.84 -11.02
N ARG A 178 6.15 8.44 -10.75
CA ARG A 178 7.35 9.27 -11.01
C ARG A 178 7.29 10.66 -10.38
N MET A 179 6.55 10.81 -9.27
CA MET A 179 6.40 12.06 -8.54
C MET A 179 7.11 12.00 -7.20
N THR A 180 7.37 13.18 -6.63
CA THR A 180 7.73 13.27 -5.21
C THR A 180 6.53 12.87 -4.35
N VAL A 181 6.80 12.34 -3.15
CA VAL A 181 5.77 11.94 -2.18
C VAL A 181 4.78 13.06 -1.90
N GLN A 182 5.26 14.30 -1.76
CA GLN A 182 4.42 15.46 -1.47
C GLN A 182 3.52 15.82 -2.66
N SER A 183 4.06 15.80 -3.89
CA SER A 183 3.28 16.05 -5.11
C SER A 183 2.21 14.97 -5.30
N TYR A 184 2.58 13.71 -5.07
CA TYR A 184 1.66 12.58 -5.13
C TYR A 184 0.55 12.73 -4.10
N ALA A 185 0.88 12.95 -2.83
CA ALA A 185 -0.10 13.14 -1.76
C ALA A 185 -1.04 14.33 -2.02
N SER A 186 -0.51 15.46 -2.49
CA SER A 186 -1.31 16.63 -2.83
C SER A 186 -2.31 16.32 -3.95
N ARG A 187 -1.86 15.66 -5.03
CA ARG A 187 -2.73 15.28 -6.15
C ARG A 187 -3.72 14.18 -5.75
N LEU A 188 -3.28 13.26 -4.90
CA LEU A 188 -4.13 12.22 -4.34
C LEU A 188 -5.24 12.87 -3.52
N SER A 189 -4.94 13.78 -2.61
CA SER A 189 -5.99 14.45 -1.81
C SER A 189 -6.94 15.30 -2.66
N ALA A 190 -6.46 15.93 -3.73
CA ALA A 190 -7.24 16.87 -4.55
C ALA A 190 -8.23 16.20 -5.52
N GLY A 191 -8.26 14.86 -5.63
CA GLY A 191 -9.15 14.17 -6.58
C GLY A 191 -8.51 13.84 -7.94
N GLY A 192 -7.25 14.24 -8.17
CA GLY A 192 -6.60 14.18 -9.48
C GLY A 192 -5.93 12.85 -9.85
N LEU A 193 -6.04 11.84 -8.98
CA LEU A 193 -5.49 10.49 -9.15
C LEU A 193 -6.56 9.46 -8.79
N TRP A 194 -6.55 8.31 -9.45
CA TRP A 194 -7.37 7.18 -9.02
C TRP A 194 -6.62 6.43 -7.92
N GLY A 195 -7.34 5.90 -6.94
CA GLY A 195 -6.73 5.00 -5.97
C GLY A 195 -6.41 3.68 -6.67
N VAL A 196 -5.15 3.23 -6.56
CA VAL A 196 -4.68 1.89 -6.93
C VAL A 196 -4.46 1.04 -5.70
#